data_AF-A0A353WK65-F1
#
_entry.id   AF-A0A353WK65-F1
#
_cell.length_a   1.000
_cell.length_b   1.000
_cell.length_c   1.000
_cell.angle_alpha   90.00
_cell.angle_beta   90.00
_cell.angle_gamma   90.00
#
_symmetry.space_group_name_H-M   'P 1'
#
loop_
_entity.id
_entity.type
_entity.pdbx_description
1 polymer ?
#
loop_
_entity_poly.entity_id
_entity_poly.type
_entity_poly.pdbx_seq_one_letter_code
_entity_poly.pdbx_strand_id
1 'polypeptide(L)'
;MPATGDLRIKRIDKTSNTIEIPNTISEFKEKKLLIKPLEYTELIIALERLSRFQYPPQKKERVYKEILLKNTISPKISLKNYHNYSLGTINKLVQLIWNTSINILDGIKEPDYSVNTYLAYEEIKAFSAQTIVKDIFESANIKYLKNYDLIRPDTQDIIQDNKLETQIIELLNENNFNIPVKNNITKHFDLYSGIYFLYNQSYPLNISGLLEYAAKHNNNLPDNIHRLIWLNNLVKEAGLNIENEDLPEQLNQIYNKAEKYREKQSAKYPAKLVILVEGATEEKLLPVFADKLGINFDKKGVQLIAAGGKNQVAKLYKKLYQKLNLPILCILDADAIEIAEEINGIIRNKDSLFLIQEGEFEDILPINLICKSINAFHGLTAEVYPTEIKTDISMTTALDNLWKEKGLGEFDKVKFARIVAENIKDTRDISSILDQIIELISKMANT
;
A
#
# COMPACT_ATOMS: atom_id res chain seq x y z
N MET A 1 11.81 22.15 -12.88
CA MET A 1 10.98 23.05 -12.04
C MET A 1 9.98 23.80 -12.91
N PRO A 2 8.66 23.73 -12.69
CA PRO A 2 7.77 24.81 -13.13
C PRO A 2 7.76 25.90 -12.06
N ALA A 3 7.91 27.14 -12.52
CA ALA A 3 8.01 28.35 -11.71
C ALA A 3 6.98 28.38 -10.57
N THR A 4 7.47 28.63 -9.36
CA THR A 4 6.71 29.02 -8.18
C THR A 4 6.04 30.37 -8.43
N GLY A 5 4.94 30.35 -9.18
CA GLY A 5 4.04 31.49 -9.30
C GLY A 5 3.51 31.84 -7.91
N ASP A 6 3.83 33.05 -7.48
CA ASP A 6 3.44 33.71 -6.24
C ASP A 6 1.98 33.36 -5.84
N LEU A 7 1.79 32.36 -4.96
CA LEU A 7 0.49 31.93 -4.42
C LEU A 7 0.01 32.98 -3.41
N ARG A 8 -0.27 34.20 -3.88
CA ARG A 8 -0.93 35.22 -3.04
C ARG A 8 -2.38 34.78 -2.82
N ILE A 9 -2.65 34.21 -1.66
CA ILE A 9 -4.00 33.93 -1.15
C ILE A 9 -4.77 35.25 -1.15
N LYS A 10 -5.72 35.44 -2.07
CA LYS A 10 -6.35 36.74 -2.31
C LYS A 10 -7.42 37.10 -1.26
N ARG A 11 -8.01 36.12 -0.58
CA ARG A 11 -9.03 36.34 0.46
C ARG A 11 -9.33 35.04 1.22
N ILE A 12 -9.32 35.10 2.55
CA ILE A 12 -9.96 34.10 3.41
C ILE A 12 -11.30 34.68 3.80
N ASP A 13 -12.39 34.10 3.32
CA ASP A 13 -13.73 34.52 3.74
C ASP A 13 -14.04 33.86 5.10
N LYS A 14 -13.99 34.66 6.16
CA LYS A 14 -14.07 34.21 7.57
C LYS A 14 -15.38 33.53 7.93
N THR A 15 -16.39 33.58 7.06
CA THR A 15 -17.71 32.99 7.25
C THR A 15 -17.89 31.63 6.55
N SER A 16 -16.97 31.20 5.68
CA SER A 16 -17.17 30.02 4.81
C SER A 16 -15.97 29.05 4.68
N ASN A 17 -14.85 29.25 5.39
CA ASN A 17 -13.62 28.44 5.27
C ASN A 17 -13.20 28.17 3.81
N THR A 18 -13.50 29.11 2.91
CA THR A 18 -13.25 28.98 1.46
C THR A 18 -12.13 29.93 1.05
N ILE A 19 -11.29 29.47 0.14
CA ILE A 19 -10.14 30.21 -0.38
C ILE A 19 -10.25 30.35 -1.89
N GLU A 20 -10.09 31.59 -2.36
CA GLU A 20 -9.91 31.90 -3.77
C GLU A 20 -8.41 31.78 -4.12
N ILE A 21 -8.10 30.91 -5.07
CA ILE A 21 -6.74 30.67 -5.57
C ILE A 21 -6.64 31.22 -7.00
N PRO A 22 -5.49 31.81 -7.39
CA PRO A 22 -5.24 32.17 -8.79
C PRO A 22 -5.54 31.00 -9.72
N ASN A 23 -6.33 31.24 -10.78
CA ASN A 23 -6.64 30.20 -11.74
C ASN A 23 -5.41 29.91 -12.61
N THR A 24 -4.68 28.86 -12.25
CA THR A 24 -3.51 28.37 -12.99
C THR A 24 -3.84 27.13 -13.84
N ILE A 25 -5.12 26.76 -13.97
CA ILE A 25 -5.56 25.53 -14.62
C ILE A 25 -6.33 25.87 -15.90
N SER A 26 -5.75 25.50 -17.04
CA SER A 26 -6.29 25.79 -18.38
C SER A 26 -7.73 25.31 -18.59
N GLU A 27 -8.11 24.16 -18.00
CA GLU A 27 -9.45 23.59 -18.12
C GLU A 27 -10.55 24.40 -17.39
N PHE A 28 -10.18 25.34 -16.51
CA PHE A 28 -11.14 26.15 -15.74
C PHE A 28 -11.33 27.57 -16.27
N LYS A 29 -11.06 27.81 -17.57
CA LYS A 29 -11.22 29.10 -18.30
C LYS A 29 -12.10 30.12 -17.58
N GLU A 30 -11.48 31.22 -17.13
CA GLU A 30 -12.09 32.43 -16.53
C GLU A 30 -12.93 32.25 -15.25
N LYS A 31 -13.13 31.02 -14.77
CA LYS A 31 -13.83 30.78 -13.49
C LYS A 31 -12.87 30.97 -12.33
N LYS A 32 -13.36 31.61 -11.26
CA LYS A 32 -12.67 31.70 -9.98
C LYS A 32 -12.56 30.31 -9.36
N LEU A 33 -11.35 29.90 -9.00
CA LEU A 33 -11.12 28.65 -8.30
C LEU A 33 -11.36 28.88 -6.80
N LEU A 34 -12.45 28.33 -6.29
CA LEU A 34 -12.81 28.33 -4.87
C LEU A 34 -12.64 26.92 -4.33
N ILE A 35 -11.82 26.80 -3.28
CA ILE A 35 -11.58 25.54 -2.58
C ILE A 35 -11.84 25.68 -1.08
N LYS A 36 -12.13 24.56 -0.45
CA LYS A 36 -12.09 24.41 1.01
C LYS A 36 -10.79 23.67 1.38
N PRO A 37 -9.92 24.23 2.24
CA PRO A 37 -8.75 23.51 2.74
C PRO A 37 -9.12 22.21 3.46
N LEU A 38 -8.19 21.27 3.50
CA LEU A 38 -8.26 20.07 4.32
C LEU A 38 -7.91 20.43 5.76
N GLU A 39 -8.65 19.87 6.71
CA GLU A 39 -8.30 19.95 8.13
C GLU A 39 -7.07 19.07 8.42
N TYR A 40 -6.35 19.34 9.52
CA TYR A 40 -5.16 18.58 9.91
C TYR A 40 -5.42 17.07 10.01
N THR A 41 -6.55 16.67 10.60
CA THR A 41 -6.90 15.24 10.71
C THR A 41 -7.20 14.60 9.35
N GLU A 42 -7.82 15.34 8.42
CA GLU A 42 -8.07 14.88 7.06
C GLU A 42 -6.77 14.68 6.28
N LEU A 43 -5.79 15.59 6.47
CA LEU A 43 -4.45 15.47 5.88
C LEU A 43 -3.71 14.23 6.39
N ILE A 44 -3.76 13.97 7.70
CA ILE A 44 -3.14 12.76 8.29
C ILE A 44 -3.80 11.48 7.75
N ILE A 45 -5.14 11.44 7.69
CA ILE A 45 -5.87 10.29 7.14
C ILE A 45 -5.54 10.08 5.66
N ALA A 46 -5.48 11.16 4.88
CA ALA A 46 -5.14 11.08 3.47
C ALA A 46 -3.69 10.60 3.26
N LEU A 47 -2.73 11.08 4.06
CA LEU A 47 -1.34 10.62 4.00
C LEU A 47 -1.21 9.14 4.41
N GLU A 48 -1.92 8.72 5.45
CA GLU A 48 -1.96 7.32 5.87
C GLU A 48 -2.46 6.43 4.73
N ARG A 49 -3.56 6.81 4.07
CA ARG A 49 -4.09 6.07 2.90
C ARG A 49 -3.14 6.06 1.70
N LEU A 50 -2.47 7.17 1.41
CA LEU A 50 -1.50 7.26 0.31
C LEU A 50 -0.24 6.43 0.57
N SER A 51 0.10 6.19 1.85
CA SER A 51 1.29 5.45 2.27
C SER A 51 1.04 3.96 2.52
N ARG A 52 -0.20 3.47 2.37
CA ARG A 52 -0.52 2.03 2.46
C ARG A 52 0.14 1.24 1.33
N PHE A 53 0.36 -0.03 1.62
CA PHE A 53 0.77 -1.03 0.62
C PHE A 53 -0.44 -1.37 -0.26
N GLN A 54 -0.68 -0.54 -1.27
CA GLN A 54 -1.72 -0.71 -2.25
C GLN A 54 -1.20 -0.22 -3.60
N TYR A 55 -1.68 -0.86 -4.67
CA TYR A 55 -1.27 -0.54 -6.02
C TYR A 55 -1.41 0.97 -6.34
N PRO A 56 -0.34 1.67 -6.76
CA PRO A 56 -0.30 3.14 -6.70
C PRO A 56 -1.39 3.91 -7.47
N PRO A 57 -1.74 3.55 -8.73
CA PRO A 57 -2.86 4.20 -9.43
C PRO A 57 -4.18 4.12 -8.65
N GLN A 58 -4.50 2.94 -8.10
CA GLN A 58 -5.76 2.70 -7.38
C GLN A 58 -5.83 3.50 -6.07
N LYS A 59 -4.74 3.52 -5.28
CA LYS A 59 -4.73 4.29 -4.02
C LYS A 59 -4.78 5.80 -4.27
N LYS A 60 -4.05 6.30 -5.28
CA LYS A 60 -4.04 7.73 -5.65
C LYS A 60 -5.42 8.16 -6.13
N GLU A 61 -6.03 7.42 -7.05
CA GLU A 61 -7.38 7.73 -7.54
C GLU A 61 -8.40 7.81 -6.39
N ARG A 62 -8.40 6.82 -5.49
CA ARG A 62 -9.33 6.80 -4.35
C ARG A 62 -9.19 8.04 -3.48
N VAL A 63 -7.96 8.37 -3.05
CA VAL A 63 -7.72 9.51 -2.16
C VAL A 63 -7.98 10.84 -2.88
N TYR A 64 -7.55 10.97 -4.13
CA TYR A 64 -7.67 12.21 -4.90
C TYR A 64 -9.14 12.50 -5.19
N LYS A 65 -9.92 11.47 -5.56
CA LYS A 65 -11.37 11.58 -5.72
C LYS A 65 -12.04 12.05 -4.44
N GLU A 66 -11.68 11.48 -3.28
CA GLU A 66 -12.24 11.91 -1.99
C GLU A 66 -11.94 13.39 -1.68
N ILE A 67 -10.68 13.81 -1.83
CA ILE A 67 -10.27 15.20 -1.63
C ILE A 67 -11.06 16.11 -2.57
N LEU A 68 -11.07 15.83 -3.88
CA LEU A 68 -11.71 16.72 -4.85
C LEU A 68 -13.22 16.85 -4.64
N LEU A 69 -13.92 15.77 -4.33
CA LEU A 69 -15.36 15.79 -4.08
C LEU A 69 -15.74 16.65 -2.86
N LYS A 70 -14.91 16.63 -1.82
CA LYS A 70 -15.15 17.38 -0.58
C LYS A 70 -14.67 18.84 -0.66
N ASN A 71 -13.53 19.07 -1.30
CA ASN A 71 -12.76 20.31 -1.15
C ASN A 71 -12.83 21.25 -2.36
N THR A 72 -13.40 20.83 -3.49
CA THR A 72 -13.70 21.76 -4.61
C THR A 72 -15.06 22.42 -4.40
N ILE A 73 -15.11 23.76 -4.41
CA ILE A 73 -16.36 24.54 -4.26
C ILE A 73 -16.79 25.09 -5.62
N SER A 74 -15.90 25.76 -6.33
CA SER A 74 -16.15 26.25 -7.68
C SER A 74 -14.87 26.18 -8.51
N PRO A 75 -14.88 25.55 -9.70
CA PRO A 75 -15.95 24.67 -10.18
C PRO A 75 -16.07 23.41 -9.31
N LYS A 76 -17.32 22.96 -9.09
CA LYS A 76 -17.58 21.77 -8.27
C LYS A 76 -17.21 20.49 -9.03
N ILE A 77 -16.31 19.71 -8.44
CA ILE A 77 -16.08 18.33 -8.86
C ILE A 77 -17.05 17.42 -8.08
N SER A 78 -17.72 16.55 -8.84
CA SER A 78 -18.72 15.59 -8.41
C SER A 78 -18.39 14.23 -9.02
N LEU A 79 -19.04 13.16 -8.54
CA LEU A 79 -18.86 11.82 -9.13
C LEU A 79 -19.23 11.80 -10.62
N LYS A 80 -20.21 12.60 -11.05
CA LYS A 80 -20.72 12.63 -12.42
C LYS A 80 -19.76 13.26 -13.43
N ASN A 81 -18.90 14.18 -12.98
CA ASN A 81 -17.99 14.92 -13.86
C ASN A 81 -16.51 14.69 -13.53
N TYR A 82 -16.18 13.85 -12.54
CA TYR A 82 -14.78 13.56 -12.18
C TYR A 82 -13.95 13.11 -13.38
N HIS A 83 -14.51 12.23 -14.22
CA HIS A 83 -13.83 11.72 -15.42
C HIS A 83 -13.83 12.69 -16.61
N ASN A 84 -14.47 13.86 -16.48
CA ASN A 84 -14.44 14.91 -17.51
C ASN A 84 -13.19 15.79 -17.44
N TYR A 85 -12.40 15.67 -16.36
CA TYR A 85 -11.16 16.43 -16.15
C TYR A 85 -9.96 15.58 -16.53
N SER A 86 -8.94 16.21 -17.13
CA SER A 86 -7.72 15.48 -17.44
C SER A 86 -6.99 15.08 -16.15
N LEU A 87 -6.19 14.03 -16.24
CA LEU A 87 -5.44 13.53 -15.09
C LEU A 87 -4.48 14.59 -14.53
N GLY A 88 -3.84 15.41 -15.38
CA GLY A 88 -3.01 16.53 -14.96
C GLY A 88 -3.79 17.59 -14.17
N THR A 89 -5.02 17.91 -14.59
CA THR A 89 -5.91 18.82 -13.85
C THR A 89 -6.27 18.28 -12.47
N ILE A 90 -6.61 16.99 -12.38
CA ILE A 90 -6.92 16.32 -11.10
C ILE A 90 -5.72 16.41 -10.15
N ASN A 91 -4.54 16.03 -10.62
CA ASN A 91 -3.32 16.08 -9.82
C ASN A 91 -2.98 17.50 -9.37
N LYS A 92 -3.11 18.49 -10.27
CA LYS A 92 -2.85 19.89 -9.94
C LYS A 92 -3.82 20.42 -8.89
N LEU A 93 -5.11 20.10 -8.99
CA LEU A 93 -6.09 20.51 -7.99
C LEU A 93 -5.82 19.91 -6.61
N VAL A 94 -5.49 18.62 -6.55
CA VAL A 94 -5.15 17.98 -5.28
C VAL A 94 -3.90 18.60 -4.68
N GLN A 95 -2.85 18.85 -5.49
CA GLN A 95 -1.66 19.58 -5.05
C GLN A 95 -2.02 20.96 -4.48
N LEU A 96 -2.84 21.74 -5.19
CA LEU A 96 -3.25 23.08 -4.73
C LEU A 96 -4.00 23.01 -3.41
N ILE A 97 -4.98 22.12 -3.28
CA ILE A 97 -5.75 21.93 -2.05
C ILE A 97 -4.82 21.51 -0.91
N TRP A 98 -4.01 20.48 -1.12
CA TRP A 98 -3.07 19.96 -0.11
C TRP A 98 -2.09 21.04 0.36
N ASN A 99 -1.34 21.64 -0.56
CA ASN A 99 -0.27 22.57 -0.21
C ASN A 99 -0.82 23.86 0.39
N THR A 100 -1.98 24.34 -0.07
CA THR A 100 -2.67 25.47 0.57
C THR A 100 -3.09 25.12 2.00
N SER A 101 -3.56 23.90 2.24
CA SER A 101 -3.93 23.45 3.59
C SER A 101 -2.73 23.44 4.53
N ILE A 102 -1.56 22.97 4.07
CA ILE A 102 -0.33 23.01 4.87
C ILE A 102 0.14 24.44 5.13
N ASN A 103 0.08 25.32 4.12
CA ASN A 103 0.47 26.73 4.28
C ASN A 103 -0.38 27.47 5.31
N ILE A 104 -1.64 27.06 5.50
CA ILE A 104 -2.51 27.61 6.55
C ILE A 104 -2.11 27.10 7.93
N LEU A 105 -1.71 25.83 8.04
CA LEU A 105 -1.35 25.19 9.31
C LEU A 105 0.02 25.66 9.83
N ASP A 106 1.04 25.70 8.99
CA ASP A 106 2.44 25.91 9.41
C ASP A 106 3.07 27.20 8.81
N GLY A 107 2.24 28.06 8.22
CA GLY A 107 2.66 29.25 7.50
C GLY A 107 3.22 28.95 6.10
N ILE A 108 3.47 30.00 5.33
CA ILE A 108 4.05 29.88 3.98
C ILE A 108 5.55 29.65 4.13
N LYS A 109 6.01 28.48 3.70
CA LYS A 109 7.43 28.10 3.61
C LYS A 109 7.71 27.53 2.24
N GLU A 110 8.96 27.59 1.81
CA GLU A 110 9.37 26.85 0.61
C GLU A 110 9.21 25.34 0.88
N PRO A 111 8.44 24.63 0.05
CA PRO A 111 8.18 23.22 0.27
C PRO A 111 9.39 22.37 -0.13
N ASP A 112 9.74 21.44 0.75
CA ASP A 112 10.71 20.38 0.47
C ASP A 112 9.96 19.12 -0.01
N TYR A 113 10.33 18.62 -1.19
CA TYR A 113 9.72 17.45 -1.82
C TYR A 113 10.62 16.21 -1.82
N SER A 114 11.73 16.24 -1.08
CA SER A 114 12.70 15.14 -1.05
C SER A 114 12.07 13.84 -0.53
N VAL A 115 11.15 13.92 0.44
CA VAL A 115 10.42 12.73 0.91
C VAL A 115 9.50 12.15 -0.19
N ASN A 116 8.91 12.98 -1.06
CA ASN A 116 8.11 12.51 -2.19
C ASN A 116 8.97 11.72 -3.19
N THR A 117 10.18 12.21 -3.44
CA THR A 117 11.21 11.55 -4.26
C THR A 117 11.55 10.16 -3.73
N TYR A 118 11.82 10.06 -2.42
CA TYR A 118 12.06 8.76 -1.80
C TYR A 118 10.83 7.85 -1.86
N LEU A 119 9.63 8.36 -1.58
CA LEU A 119 8.41 7.53 -1.59
C LEU A 119 8.10 6.98 -2.99
N ALA A 120 8.33 7.75 -4.05
CA ALA A 120 8.21 7.25 -5.42
C ALA A 120 9.23 6.15 -5.72
N TYR A 121 10.46 6.29 -5.19
CA TYR A 121 11.49 5.25 -5.30
C TYR A 121 11.10 3.96 -4.56
N GLU A 122 10.58 4.07 -3.34
CA GLU A 122 10.06 2.94 -2.58
C GLU A 122 8.91 2.24 -3.31
N GLU A 123 8.02 2.99 -3.98
CA GLU A 123 6.97 2.43 -4.83
C GLU A 123 7.54 1.65 -6.02
N ILE A 124 8.59 2.15 -6.68
CA ILE A 124 9.26 1.45 -7.80
C ILE A 124 9.92 0.15 -7.31
N LYS A 125 10.46 0.13 -6.09
CA LYS A 125 11.00 -1.10 -5.50
C LYS A 125 9.92 -2.14 -5.20
N ALA A 126 8.70 -1.70 -4.86
CA ALA A 126 7.61 -2.60 -4.50
C ALA A 126 6.73 -3.02 -5.70
N PHE A 127 6.53 -2.14 -6.68
CA PHE A 127 5.58 -2.28 -7.77
C PHE A 127 6.24 -2.09 -9.14
N SER A 128 5.74 -2.79 -10.15
CA SER A 128 6.21 -2.67 -11.52
C SER A 128 5.83 -1.31 -12.10
N ALA A 129 6.82 -0.45 -12.32
CA ALA A 129 6.64 0.86 -12.92
C ALA A 129 6.00 0.77 -14.32
N GLN A 130 6.34 -0.26 -15.10
CA GLN A 130 5.73 -0.51 -16.41
C GLN A 130 4.20 -0.68 -16.29
N THR A 131 3.74 -1.53 -15.37
CA THR A 131 2.30 -1.72 -15.17
C THR A 131 1.62 -0.45 -14.64
N ILE A 132 2.30 0.30 -13.77
CA ILE A 132 1.77 1.55 -13.24
C ILE A 132 1.61 2.58 -14.35
N VAL A 133 2.63 2.78 -15.18
CA VAL A 133 2.59 3.71 -16.31
C VAL A 133 1.51 3.30 -17.30
N LYS A 134 1.40 2.00 -17.63
CA LYS A 134 0.31 1.46 -18.44
C LYS A 134 -1.07 1.84 -17.89
N ASP A 135 -1.32 1.54 -16.62
CA ASP A 135 -2.61 1.82 -15.98
C ASP A 135 -2.90 3.33 -15.85
N ILE A 136 -1.86 4.17 -15.74
CA ILE A 136 -2.00 5.63 -15.82
C ILE A 136 -2.53 6.04 -17.19
N PHE A 137 -1.98 5.47 -18.28
CA PHE A 137 -2.45 5.75 -19.63
C PHE A 137 -3.84 5.18 -19.90
N GLU A 138 -4.18 4.00 -19.37
CA GLU A 138 -5.51 3.40 -19.51
C GLU A 138 -6.57 4.04 -18.59
N SER A 139 -6.18 5.02 -17.76
CA SER A 139 -7.10 5.71 -16.86
C SER A 139 -8.22 6.44 -17.62
N ALA A 140 -9.44 6.38 -17.07
CA ALA A 140 -10.60 7.11 -17.59
C ALA A 140 -10.42 8.65 -17.63
N ASN A 141 -9.38 9.18 -16.99
CA ASN A 141 -9.05 10.60 -16.97
C ASN A 141 -8.00 11.03 -18.01
N ILE A 142 -7.50 10.10 -18.83
CA ILE A 142 -6.66 10.42 -19.97
C ILE A 142 -7.53 10.78 -21.17
N LYS A 143 -7.35 12.00 -21.68
CA LYS A 143 -8.03 12.51 -22.87
C LYS A 143 -7.14 12.25 -24.09
N TYR A 144 -7.76 11.89 -25.21
CA TYR A 144 -7.13 11.79 -26.54
C TYR A 144 -6.13 10.64 -26.78
N LEU A 145 -6.37 9.45 -26.22
CA LEU A 145 -5.70 8.24 -26.73
C LEU A 145 -6.36 7.77 -28.03
N LYS A 146 -6.01 8.39 -29.16
CA LYS A 146 -6.56 7.93 -30.45
C LYS A 146 -5.72 6.92 -31.19
N ASN A 147 -4.42 6.71 -30.93
CA ASN A 147 -3.60 5.86 -31.82
C ASN A 147 -2.31 5.25 -31.22
N TYR A 148 -2.18 5.10 -29.90
CA TYR A 148 -0.92 4.61 -29.33
C TYR A 148 -1.01 3.18 -28.80
N ASP A 149 -0.69 2.24 -29.70
CA ASP A 149 -0.30 0.84 -29.43
C ASP A 149 1.05 0.73 -28.67
N LEU A 150 1.57 1.82 -28.09
CA LEU A 150 2.97 1.97 -27.63
C LEU A 150 3.34 1.11 -26.42
N ILE A 151 2.36 0.66 -25.64
CA ILE A 151 2.61 -0.06 -24.39
C ILE A 151 2.19 -1.52 -24.59
N ARG A 152 2.89 -2.22 -25.49
CA ARG A 152 2.78 -3.68 -25.57
C ARG A 152 3.48 -4.28 -24.35
N PRO A 153 2.79 -5.11 -23.56
CA PRO A 153 3.34 -5.66 -22.31
C PRO A 153 4.49 -6.66 -22.51
N ASP A 154 4.78 -7.06 -23.74
CA ASP A 154 5.61 -8.25 -24.02
C ASP A 154 7.08 -7.96 -24.38
N THR A 155 7.50 -6.71 -24.46
CA THR A 155 8.92 -6.36 -24.67
C THR A 155 9.57 -6.02 -23.34
N GLN A 156 10.04 -7.05 -22.64
CA GLN A 156 10.80 -6.92 -21.39
C GLN A 156 12.17 -6.24 -21.57
N ASP A 157 12.62 -6.05 -22.81
CA ASP A 157 13.88 -5.38 -23.14
C ASP A 157 13.63 -4.15 -24.02
N ILE A 158 13.26 -3.02 -23.40
CA ILE A 158 13.41 -1.71 -24.03
C ILE A 158 14.53 -0.97 -23.31
N ILE A 159 15.76 -1.24 -23.79
CA ILE A 159 16.91 -0.36 -23.61
C ILE A 159 16.46 1.05 -24.00
N GLN A 160 16.67 2.04 -23.12
CA GLN A 160 16.40 3.49 -23.27
C GLN A 160 16.06 3.90 -24.72
N ASP A 161 14.81 3.70 -25.12
CA ASP A 161 14.34 4.18 -26.41
C ASP A 161 13.93 5.64 -26.20
N ASN A 162 14.91 6.53 -26.43
CA ASN A 162 14.71 7.97 -26.33
C ASN A 162 13.49 8.46 -27.14
N LYS A 163 13.12 7.75 -28.21
CA LYS A 163 11.93 8.08 -29.01
C LYS A 163 10.65 7.70 -28.27
N LEU A 164 10.57 6.50 -27.70
CA LEU A 164 9.43 6.06 -26.90
C LEU A 164 9.26 6.92 -25.64
N GLU A 165 10.36 7.26 -24.96
CA GLU A 165 10.35 8.17 -23.82
C GLU A 165 9.76 9.53 -24.19
N THR A 166 10.24 10.13 -25.29
CA THR A 166 9.75 11.41 -25.79
C THR A 166 8.26 11.35 -26.10
N GLN A 167 7.80 10.29 -26.77
CA GLN A 167 6.38 10.09 -27.08
C GLN A 167 5.50 9.98 -25.84
N ILE A 168 5.96 9.23 -24.83
CA ILE A 168 5.26 9.11 -23.54
C ILE A 168 5.20 10.47 -22.83
N ILE A 169 6.29 11.22 -22.80
CA ILE A 169 6.32 12.55 -22.17
C ILE A 169 5.40 13.53 -22.90
N GLU A 170 5.40 13.53 -24.24
CA GLU A 170 4.48 14.33 -25.05
C GLU A 170 3.02 14.01 -24.73
N LEU A 171 2.67 12.72 -24.65
CA LEU A 171 1.32 12.27 -24.28
C LEU A 171 0.90 12.72 -22.87
N LEU A 172 1.82 12.63 -21.90
CA LEU A 172 1.56 13.15 -20.56
C LEU A 172 1.34 14.67 -20.61
N ASN A 173 2.14 15.39 -21.38
CA ASN A 173 2.01 16.84 -21.51
C ASN A 173 0.69 17.26 -22.20
N GLU A 174 0.23 16.51 -23.21
CA GLU A 174 -1.12 16.68 -23.80
C GLU A 174 -2.25 16.48 -22.77
N ASN A 175 -1.98 15.72 -21.72
CA ASN A 175 -2.88 15.49 -20.59
C ASN A 175 -2.66 16.45 -19.41
N ASN A 176 -2.15 17.64 -19.70
CA ASN A 176 -1.82 18.70 -18.74
C ASN A 176 -0.78 18.27 -17.69
N PHE A 177 0.17 17.39 -18.01
CA PHE A 177 1.40 17.32 -17.22
C PHE A 177 2.39 18.37 -17.73
N ASN A 178 3.30 18.82 -16.88
CA ASN A 178 4.36 19.74 -17.28
C ASN A 178 5.71 19.08 -17.04
N ILE A 179 5.94 17.99 -17.76
CA ILE A 179 7.16 17.19 -17.70
C ILE A 179 8.13 17.73 -18.74
N PRO A 180 9.33 18.19 -18.34
CA PRO A 180 10.33 18.63 -19.30
C PRO A 180 10.82 17.44 -20.12
N VAL A 181 10.84 17.59 -21.46
CA VAL A 181 11.28 16.56 -22.43
C VAL A 181 12.76 16.17 -22.23
N LYS A 182 13.57 17.10 -21.71
CA LYS A 182 14.94 16.80 -21.27
C LYS A 182 14.97 16.79 -19.75
N ASN A 183 14.94 15.61 -19.15
CA ASN A 183 15.18 15.45 -17.73
C ASN A 183 16.33 14.47 -17.50
N ASN A 184 17.34 14.88 -16.74
CA ASN A 184 18.45 13.98 -16.39
C ASN A 184 18.00 12.82 -15.50
N ILE A 185 16.85 12.94 -14.80
CA ILE A 185 16.29 11.89 -13.95
C ILE A 185 16.13 10.57 -14.70
N THR A 186 15.69 10.57 -15.96
CA THR A 186 15.43 9.32 -16.71
C THR A 186 16.70 8.58 -17.11
N LYS A 187 17.86 9.25 -17.13
CA LYS A 187 19.16 8.60 -17.34
C LYS A 187 19.51 7.62 -16.23
N HIS A 188 18.93 7.80 -15.06
CA HIS A 188 19.27 7.09 -13.83
C HIS A 188 18.41 5.85 -13.57
N PHE A 189 17.34 5.65 -14.36
CA PHE A 189 16.36 4.59 -14.17
C PHE A 189 16.09 3.87 -15.49
N ASP A 190 15.46 2.69 -15.42
CA ASP A 190 14.81 2.14 -16.61
C ASP A 190 13.70 3.10 -17.08
N LEU A 191 13.33 2.98 -18.35
CA LEU A 191 12.38 3.86 -19.03
C LEU A 191 11.12 4.11 -18.19
N TYR A 192 10.46 3.05 -17.74
CA TYR A 192 9.16 3.16 -17.05
C TYR A 192 9.32 3.70 -15.63
N SER A 193 10.36 3.28 -14.91
CA SER A 193 10.69 3.84 -13.59
C SER A 193 10.98 5.33 -13.67
N GLY A 194 11.75 5.76 -14.69
CA GLY A 194 12.04 7.17 -14.95
C GLY A 194 10.77 7.97 -15.23
N ILE A 195 9.90 7.48 -16.13
CA ILE A 195 8.61 8.11 -16.44
C ILE A 195 7.73 8.20 -15.19
N TYR A 196 7.62 7.12 -14.41
CA TYR A 196 6.82 7.11 -13.20
C TYR A 196 7.35 8.11 -12.16
N PHE A 197 8.67 8.23 -12.06
CA PHE A 197 9.30 9.21 -11.18
C PHE A 197 8.98 10.64 -11.63
N LEU A 198 9.13 10.95 -12.91
CA LEU A 198 8.75 12.26 -13.48
C LEU A 198 7.29 12.62 -13.27
N TYR A 199 6.40 11.63 -13.45
CA TYR A 199 4.98 11.77 -13.18
C TYR A 199 4.74 12.22 -11.72
N ASN A 200 5.41 11.58 -10.75
CA ASN A 200 5.29 11.94 -9.33
C ASN A 200 5.84 13.34 -9.02
N GLN A 201 6.92 13.75 -9.69
CA GLN A 201 7.54 15.06 -9.49
C GLN A 201 6.80 16.21 -10.19
N SER A 202 5.82 15.92 -11.04
CA SER A 202 5.05 16.97 -11.73
C SER A 202 4.11 17.72 -10.79
N TYR A 203 3.52 17.01 -9.82
CA TYR A 203 2.53 17.55 -8.89
C TYR A 203 2.76 17.09 -7.44
N PRO A 204 3.95 17.36 -6.84
CA PRO A 204 4.26 16.87 -5.51
C PRO A 204 3.40 17.56 -4.45
N LEU A 205 2.95 16.76 -3.49
CA LEU A 205 2.25 17.21 -2.29
C LEU A 205 3.30 17.61 -1.24
N ASN A 206 3.07 18.70 -0.48
CA ASN A 206 3.95 19.12 0.62
C ASN A 206 3.81 18.17 1.83
N ILE A 207 4.30 16.94 1.66
CA ILE A 207 4.30 15.89 2.68
C ILE A 207 5.30 16.25 3.78
N SER A 208 6.47 16.79 3.40
CA SER A 208 7.51 17.21 4.35
C SER A 208 6.98 18.22 5.36
N GLY A 209 6.28 19.27 4.90
CA GLY A 209 5.67 20.27 5.79
C GLY A 209 4.58 19.69 6.70
N LEU A 210 3.75 18.76 6.19
CA LEU A 210 2.77 18.06 7.03
C LEU A 210 3.44 17.25 8.15
N LEU A 211 4.51 16.53 7.82
CA LEU A 211 5.24 15.69 8.77
C LEU A 211 5.96 16.52 9.83
N GLU A 212 6.55 17.65 9.45
CA GLU A 212 7.13 18.62 10.39
C GLU A 212 6.10 19.20 11.34
N TYR A 213 4.93 19.60 10.80
CA TYR A 213 3.84 20.11 11.62
C TYR A 213 3.35 19.03 12.58
N ALA A 214 3.14 17.80 12.09
CA ALA A 214 2.68 16.68 12.90
C ALA A 214 3.66 16.35 14.04
N ALA A 215 4.97 16.33 13.77
CA ALA A 215 6.00 16.07 14.76
C ALA A 215 6.02 17.08 15.92
N LYS A 216 5.56 18.32 15.69
CA LYS A 216 5.51 19.38 16.71
C LYS A 216 4.21 19.41 17.52
N HIS A 217 3.10 18.92 16.94
CA HIS A 217 1.75 19.22 17.45
C HIS A 217 0.93 18.00 17.87
N ASN A 218 1.37 16.77 17.59
CA ASN A 218 0.60 15.58 17.97
C ASN A 218 1.49 14.39 18.33
N ASN A 219 1.29 13.87 19.55
CA ASN A 219 1.98 12.68 20.04
C ASN A 219 1.21 11.38 19.77
N ASN A 220 -0.08 11.45 19.41
CA ASN A 220 -0.91 10.29 19.12
C ASN A 220 -1.12 10.16 17.61
N LEU A 221 -0.06 9.73 16.91
CA LEU A 221 -0.06 9.51 15.47
C LEU A 221 -0.01 8.00 15.17
N PRO A 222 -0.57 7.56 14.03
CA PRO A 222 -0.40 6.17 13.59
C PRO A 222 1.10 5.83 13.41
N ASP A 223 1.50 4.59 13.68
CA ASP A 223 2.91 4.13 13.60
C ASP A 223 3.56 4.42 12.24
N ASN A 224 2.80 4.27 11.15
CA ASN A 224 3.31 4.58 9.83
C ASN A 224 3.60 6.09 9.65
N ILE A 225 2.84 6.97 10.31
CA ILE A 225 3.15 8.41 10.29
C ILE A 225 4.42 8.70 11.10
N HIS A 226 4.62 8.05 12.25
CA HIS A 226 5.89 8.14 12.99
C HIS A 226 7.08 7.69 12.13
N ARG A 227 6.93 6.59 11.40
CA ARG A 227 7.92 6.14 10.41
C ARG A 227 8.18 7.20 9.33
N LEU A 228 7.13 7.81 8.78
CA LEU A 228 7.28 8.85 7.75
C LEU A 228 7.97 10.11 8.30
N ILE A 229 7.71 10.50 9.55
CA ILE A 229 8.43 11.61 10.23
C ILE A 229 9.92 11.28 10.31
N TRP A 230 10.26 10.07 10.79
CA TRP A 230 11.66 9.62 10.85
C TRP A 230 12.32 9.65 9.47
N LEU A 231 11.63 9.14 8.45
CA LEU A 231 12.11 9.10 7.08
C LEU A 231 12.32 10.51 6.51
N ASN A 232 11.43 11.45 6.79
CA ASN A 232 11.55 12.85 6.36
C ASN A 232 12.83 13.49 6.91
N ASN A 233 13.14 13.24 8.18
CA ASN A 233 14.38 13.73 8.80
C ASN A 233 15.60 13.07 8.16
N LEU A 234 15.57 11.75 7.96
CA LEU A 234 16.67 11.03 7.33
C LEU A 234 16.97 11.55 5.91
N VAL A 235 15.94 11.77 5.11
CA VAL A 235 16.08 12.25 3.72
C VAL A 235 16.67 13.66 3.69
N LYS A 236 16.26 14.54 4.63
CA LYS A 236 16.81 15.89 4.78
C LYS A 236 18.27 15.88 5.20
N GLU A 237 18.61 15.08 6.21
CA GLU A 237 19.99 14.91 6.68
C GLU A 237 20.90 14.38 5.57
N ALA A 238 20.37 13.54 4.69
CA ALA A 238 21.10 13.04 3.53
C ALA A 238 21.27 14.08 2.40
N GLY A 239 20.58 15.22 2.45
CA GLY A 239 20.63 16.25 1.42
C GLY A 239 20.15 15.74 0.05
N LEU A 240 19.14 14.86 0.03
CA LEU A 240 18.64 14.26 -1.20
C LEU A 240 18.20 15.34 -2.19
N ASN A 241 18.89 15.43 -3.33
CA ASN A 241 18.59 16.38 -4.38
C ASN A 241 18.34 15.65 -5.70
N ILE A 242 17.20 15.93 -6.32
CA ILE A 242 16.76 15.31 -7.58
C ILE A 242 17.69 15.68 -8.75
N GLU A 243 18.36 16.83 -8.67
CA GLU A 243 19.28 17.31 -9.71
C GLU A 243 20.69 16.71 -9.58
N ASN A 244 20.94 15.91 -8.54
CA ASN A 244 22.24 15.28 -8.31
C ASN A 244 22.47 14.08 -9.24
N GLU A 245 23.66 13.98 -9.83
CA GLU A 245 24.06 12.85 -10.69
C GLU A 245 24.09 11.51 -9.93
N ASP A 246 24.32 11.54 -8.61
CA ASP A 246 24.38 10.35 -7.75
C ASP A 246 23.01 9.95 -7.15
N LEU A 247 21.90 10.50 -7.66
CA LEU A 247 20.55 10.30 -7.11
C LEU A 247 20.19 8.81 -6.84
N PRO A 248 20.45 7.84 -7.74
CA PRO A 248 20.17 6.43 -7.47
C PRO A 248 20.95 5.87 -6.29
N GLU A 249 22.22 6.26 -6.15
CA GLU A 249 23.05 5.79 -5.06
C GLU A 249 22.54 6.35 -3.74
N GLN A 250 22.24 7.66 -3.69
CA GLN A 250 21.63 8.29 -2.51
C GLN A 250 20.31 7.61 -2.12
N LEU A 251 19.43 7.35 -3.09
CA LEU A 251 18.16 6.66 -2.85
C LEU A 251 18.36 5.23 -2.35
N ASN A 252 19.29 4.46 -2.91
CA ASN A 252 19.63 3.12 -2.42
C ASN A 252 20.18 3.19 -0.98
N GLN A 253 21.06 4.14 -0.68
CA GLN A 253 21.62 4.31 0.67
C GLN A 253 20.53 4.65 1.70
N ILE A 254 19.60 5.56 1.36
CA ILE A 254 18.45 5.89 2.22
C ILE A 254 17.54 4.66 2.37
N TYR A 255 17.25 3.94 1.28
CA TYR A 255 16.44 2.72 1.31
C TYR A 255 17.04 1.67 2.25
N ASN A 256 18.35 1.43 2.16
CA ASN A 256 19.08 0.53 3.06
C ASN A 256 19.02 0.95 4.53
N LYS A 257 19.00 2.27 4.81
CA LYS A 257 18.78 2.78 6.17
C LYS A 257 17.33 2.57 6.62
N ALA A 258 16.36 2.75 5.73
CA ALA A 258 14.95 2.48 6.00
C ALA A 258 14.69 0.98 6.28
N GLU A 259 15.39 0.08 5.60
CA GLU A 259 15.38 -1.36 5.90
C GLU A 259 15.87 -1.66 7.31
N LYS A 260 16.99 -1.07 7.71
CA LYS A 260 17.53 -1.22 9.07
C LYS A 260 16.59 -0.62 10.12
N TYR A 261 15.89 0.47 9.78
CA TYR A 261 14.87 1.04 10.65
C TYR A 261 13.67 0.11 10.81
N ARG A 262 13.18 -0.48 9.71
CA ARG A 262 12.12 -1.50 9.72
C ARG A 262 12.43 -2.64 10.69
N GLU A 263 13.62 -3.21 10.57
CA GLU A 263 14.07 -4.33 11.40
C GLU A 263 14.17 -3.96 12.89
N LYS A 264 14.64 -2.75 13.20
CA LYS A 264 14.83 -2.29 14.57
C LYS A 264 13.51 -1.88 15.24
N GLN A 265 12.64 -1.21 14.50
CA GLN A 265 11.43 -0.56 15.03
C GLN A 265 10.13 -1.29 14.67
N SER A 266 10.20 -2.45 14.01
CA SER A 266 9.03 -3.16 13.49
C SER A 266 8.15 -2.25 12.62
N ALA A 267 8.76 -1.42 11.77
CA ALA A 267 8.04 -0.35 11.06
C ALA A 267 7.25 -0.84 9.82
N LYS A 268 7.25 -2.15 9.54
CA LYS A 268 6.56 -2.84 8.42
C LYS A 268 7.02 -2.48 7.00
N TYR A 269 7.62 -1.31 6.81
CA TYR A 269 8.08 -0.79 5.53
C TYR A 269 9.56 -0.43 5.57
N PRO A 270 10.31 -0.57 4.46
CA PRO A 270 9.83 -0.97 3.13
C PRO A 270 9.36 -2.43 3.06
N ALA A 271 8.30 -2.69 2.30
CA ALA A 271 7.75 -4.04 2.14
C ALA A 271 8.73 -4.95 1.35
N LYS A 272 8.74 -6.24 1.68
CA LYS A 272 9.65 -7.23 1.11
C LYS A 272 8.99 -8.50 0.62
N LEU A 273 7.89 -8.92 1.24
CA LEU A 273 7.17 -10.13 0.88
C LEU A 273 5.68 -9.87 0.98
N VAL A 274 4.91 -10.40 0.04
CA VAL A 274 3.45 -10.43 0.13
C VAL A 274 3.01 -11.87 0.38
N ILE A 275 2.15 -12.09 1.37
CA ILE A 275 1.55 -13.39 1.64
C ILE A 275 0.06 -13.29 1.39
N LEU A 276 -0.46 -14.18 0.54
CA LEU A 276 -1.88 -14.32 0.27
C LEU A 276 -2.38 -15.57 1.01
N VAL A 277 -3.40 -15.37 1.85
CA VAL A 277 -4.07 -16.45 2.60
C VAL A 277 -5.56 -16.48 2.24
N GLU A 278 -6.23 -17.59 2.52
CA GLU A 278 -7.65 -17.72 2.19
C GLU A 278 -8.51 -16.83 3.08
N GLY A 279 -8.34 -16.92 4.40
CA GLY A 279 -9.25 -16.36 5.38
C GLY A 279 -8.64 -15.36 6.37
N ALA A 280 -9.53 -14.83 7.21
CA ALA A 280 -9.17 -13.95 8.31
C ALA A 280 -8.57 -14.70 9.51
N THR A 281 -8.81 -16.02 9.62
CA THR A 281 -8.23 -16.87 10.66
C THR A 281 -6.70 -16.85 10.55
N GLU A 282 -6.19 -17.09 9.35
CA GLU A 282 -4.76 -17.14 9.04
C GLU A 282 -4.13 -15.76 9.14
N GLU A 283 -4.83 -14.71 8.67
CA GLU A 283 -4.41 -13.32 8.85
C GLU A 283 -4.17 -12.98 10.33
N LYS A 284 -4.98 -13.54 11.23
CA LYS A 284 -4.87 -13.32 12.66
C LYS A 284 -3.81 -14.20 13.33
N LEU A 285 -3.74 -15.47 12.95
CA LEU A 285 -2.95 -16.48 13.66
C LEU A 285 -1.51 -16.61 13.16
N LEU A 286 -1.27 -16.53 11.84
CA LEU A 286 0.08 -16.70 11.29
C LEU A 286 1.11 -15.73 11.87
N PRO A 287 0.82 -14.41 12.03
CA PRO A 287 1.78 -13.50 12.64
C PRO A 287 2.12 -13.90 14.09
N VAL A 288 1.13 -14.38 14.84
CA VAL A 288 1.32 -14.76 16.26
C VAL A 288 2.17 -16.02 16.38
N PHE A 289 1.92 -17.03 15.53
CA PHE A 289 2.77 -18.22 15.49
C PHE A 289 4.20 -17.88 15.04
N ALA A 290 4.35 -17.03 14.03
CA ALA A 290 5.66 -16.60 13.55
C ALA A 290 6.46 -15.86 14.63
N ASP A 291 5.82 -14.97 15.39
CA ASP A 291 6.46 -14.26 16.51
C ASP A 291 7.00 -15.23 17.58
N LYS A 292 6.32 -16.36 17.83
CA LYS A 292 6.80 -17.40 18.76
C LYS A 292 8.02 -18.17 18.26
N LEU A 293 8.20 -18.24 16.94
CA LEU A 293 9.40 -18.76 16.30
C LEU A 293 10.46 -17.66 16.08
N GLY A 294 10.27 -16.47 16.66
CA GLY A 294 11.21 -15.35 16.57
C GLY A 294 11.17 -14.59 15.24
N ILE A 295 10.14 -14.82 14.42
CA ILE A 295 9.96 -14.17 13.12
C ILE A 295 8.85 -13.13 13.23
N ASN A 296 9.25 -11.87 13.32
CA ASN A 296 8.31 -10.76 13.32
C ASN A 296 8.04 -10.25 11.91
N PHE A 297 6.78 -10.35 11.46
CA PHE A 297 6.36 -9.99 10.11
C PHE A 297 6.65 -8.52 9.79
N ASP A 298 6.43 -7.60 10.74
CA ASP A 298 6.66 -6.18 10.50
C ASP A 298 8.16 -5.87 10.37
N LYS A 299 9.02 -6.50 11.18
CA LYS A 299 10.49 -6.38 11.02
C LYS A 299 10.98 -6.91 9.68
N LYS A 300 10.34 -7.97 9.19
CA LYS A 300 10.64 -8.62 7.91
C LYS A 300 9.97 -7.95 6.71
N GLY A 301 9.13 -6.95 6.91
CA GLY A 301 8.45 -6.24 5.82
C GLY A 301 7.38 -7.09 5.11
N VAL A 302 6.80 -8.05 5.83
CA VAL A 302 5.78 -8.96 5.31
C VAL A 302 4.42 -8.28 5.25
N GLN A 303 3.76 -8.35 4.10
CA GLN A 303 2.39 -7.88 3.88
C GLN A 303 1.47 -9.09 3.75
N LEU A 304 0.75 -9.41 4.84
CA LEU A 304 -0.25 -10.48 4.87
C LEU A 304 -1.60 -9.95 4.38
N ILE A 305 -2.25 -10.64 3.45
CA ILE A 305 -3.51 -10.25 2.84
C ILE A 305 -4.46 -11.46 2.80
N ALA A 306 -5.56 -11.38 3.55
CA ALA A 306 -6.68 -12.31 3.42
C ALA A 306 -7.47 -12.05 2.14
N ALA A 307 -7.61 -13.07 1.29
CA ALA A 307 -8.28 -12.92 0.00
C ALA A 307 -9.81 -13.10 0.07
N GLY A 308 -10.31 -13.83 1.08
CA GLY A 308 -11.72 -14.19 1.22
C GLY A 308 -12.10 -15.49 0.51
N GLY A 309 -11.24 -16.51 0.62
CA GLY A 309 -11.39 -17.87 0.09
C GLY A 309 -10.46 -18.22 -1.08
N LYS A 310 -10.19 -19.51 -1.31
CA LYS A 310 -9.30 -20.03 -2.37
C LYS A 310 -9.45 -19.40 -3.76
N ASN A 311 -10.68 -19.27 -4.25
CA ASN A 311 -10.94 -18.66 -5.57
C ASN A 311 -10.49 -17.19 -5.64
N GLN A 312 -10.56 -16.48 -4.50
CA GLN A 312 -10.13 -15.10 -4.41
C GLN A 312 -8.61 -14.99 -4.32
N VAL A 313 -7.92 -15.98 -3.72
CA VAL A 313 -6.45 -16.05 -3.72
C VAL A 313 -5.92 -16.10 -5.14
N ALA A 314 -6.41 -17.01 -6.00
CA ALA A 314 -5.96 -17.07 -7.40
C ALA A 314 -6.27 -15.79 -8.18
N LYS A 315 -7.46 -15.20 -8.02
CA LYS A 315 -7.79 -13.91 -8.65
C LYS A 315 -6.86 -12.79 -8.20
N LEU A 316 -6.55 -12.74 -6.91
CA LEU A 316 -5.68 -11.72 -6.34
C LEU A 316 -4.24 -11.92 -6.80
N TYR A 317 -3.74 -13.16 -6.80
CA TYR A 317 -2.43 -13.51 -7.36
C TYR A 317 -2.34 -13.06 -8.83
N LYS A 318 -3.29 -13.44 -9.68
CA LYS A 318 -3.39 -13.02 -11.09
C LYS A 318 -3.39 -11.50 -11.26
N LYS A 319 -3.99 -10.75 -10.32
CA LYS A 319 -3.99 -9.28 -10.34
C LYS A 319 -2.65 -8.69 -9.91
N LEU A 320 -1.90 -9.35 -9.04
CA LEU A 320 -0.70 -8.81 -8.39
C LEU A 320 0.62 -9.26 -9.01
N TYR A 321 0.73 -10.47 -9.57
CA TYR A 321 2.01 -11.05 -10.00
C TYR A 321 2.73 -10.24 -11.09
N GLN A 322 1.99 -9.56 -11.96
CA GLN A 322 2.58 -8.63 -12.95
C GLN A 322 2.81 -7.22 -12.37
N LYS A 323 2.08 -6.85 -11.31
CA LYS A 323 2.08 -5.51 -10.72
C LYS A 323 3.10 -5.33 -9.60
N LEU A 324 3.58 -6.42 -8.99
CA LEU A 324 4.52 -6.40 -7.88
C LEU A 324 5.95 -6.73 -8.33
N ASN A 325 6.92 -6.00 -7.80
CA ASN A 325 8.33 -6.37 -7.86
C ASN A 325 8.74 -7.28 -6.71
N LEU A 326 7.92 -7.37 -5.65
CA LEU A 326 8.14 -8.23 -4.49
C LEU A 326 7.78 -9.70 -4.80
N PRO A 327 8.41 -10.67 -4.11
CA PRO A 327 7.96 -12.06 -4.05
C PRO A 327 6.56 -12.16 -3.42
N ILE A 328 5.79 -13.15 -3.88
CA ILE A 328 4.46 -13.48 -3.37
C ILE A 328 4.48 -14.94 -2.91
N LEU A 329 4.02 -15.19 -1.68
CA LEU A 329 3.71 -16.51 -1.16
C LEU A 329 2.19 -16.69 -1.10
N CYS A 330 1.66 -17.71 -1.77
CA CYS A 330 0.28 -18.13 -1.60
C CYS A 330 0.21 -19.31 -0.63
N ILE A 331 -0.68 -19.27 0.35
CA ILE A 331 -0.97 -20.38 1.26
C ILE A 331 -2.43 -20.78 1.05
N LEU A 332 -2.65 -22.06 0.79
CA LEU A 332 -3.97 -22.65 0.49
C LEU A 332 -4.24 -23.88 1.35
N ASP A 333 -5.51 -24.11 1.64
CA ASP A 333 -6.00 -25.32 2.31
C ASP A 333 -5.94 -26.54 1.38
N ALA A 334 -5.99 -27.75 1.94
CA ALA A 334 -5.80 -28.99 1.19
C ALA A 334 -6.86 -29.21 0.08
N ASP A 335 -8.02 -28.58 0.19
CA ASP A 335 -9.14 -28.70 -0.74
C ASP A 335 -9.05 -27.78 -1.98
N ALA A 336 -7.92 -27.06 -2.13
CA ALA A 336 -7.68 -26.07 -3.17
C ALA A 336 -6.72 -26.54 -4.27
N ILE A 337 -6.65 -27.86 -4.53
CA ILE A 337 -5.72 -28.47 -5.51
C ILE A 337 -5.84 -27.83 -6.90
N GLU A 338 -7.06 -27.67 -7.42
CA GLU A 338 -7.27 -27.07 -8.75
C GLU A 338 -6.78 -25.61 -8.81
N ILE A 339 -6.95 -24.87 -7.71
CA ILE A 339 -6.50 -23.48 -7.57
C ILE A 339 -4.97 -23.42 -7.47
N ALA A 340 -4.36 -24.37 -6.77
CA ALA A 340 -2.93 -24.53 -6.69
C ALA A 340 -2.31 -24.80 -8.06
N GLU A 341 -2.90 -25.69 -8.86
CA GLU A 341 -2.48 -25.96 -10.24
C GLU A 341 -2.60 -24.71 -11.14
N GLU A 342 -3.70 -23.96 -11.01
CA GLU A 342 -3.91 -22.71 -11.75
C GLU A 342 -2.81 -21.68 -11.45
N ILE A 343 -2.46 -21.50 -10.17
CA ILE A 343 -1.40 -20.57 -9.75
C ILE A 343 -0.04 -21.06 -10.23
N ASN A 344 0.26 -22.36 -10.07
CA ASN A 344 1.51 -22.96 -10.51
C ASN A 344 1.74 -22.81 -12.02
N GLY A 345 0.66 -22.84 -12.82
CA GLY A 345 0.75 -22.63 -14.27
C GLY A 345 1.29 -21.25 -14.69
N ILE A 346 1.24 -20.26 -13.79
CA ILE A 346 1.69 -18.88 -14.05
C ILE A 346 2.62 -18.33 -12.93
N ILE A 347 3.18 -19.22 -12.10
CA ILE A 347 3.97 -18.80 -10.95
C ILE A 347 5.31 -18.19 -11.39
N ARG A 348 5.73 -17.08 -10.76
CA ARG A 348 7.04 -16.48 -11.05
C ARG A 348 8.14 -17.24 -10.31
N ASN A 349 9.36 -17.18 -10.83
CA ASN A 349 10.55 -17.82 -10.23
C ASN A 349 10.85 -17.38 -8.78
N LYS A 350 10.44 -16.17 -8.40
CA LYS A 350 10.62 -15.61 -7.04
C LYS A 350 9.40 -15.80 -6.14
N ASP A 351 8.29 -16.31 -6.68
CA ASP A 351 7.07 -16.56 -5.93
C ASP A 351 7.05 -18.00 -5.43
N SER A 352 6.16 -18.30 -4.49
CA SER A 352 6.00 -19.66 -3.96
C SER A 352 4.54 -19.94 -3.62
N LEU A 353 4.21 -21.21 -3.59
CA LEU A 353 2.89 -21.72 -3.23
C LEU A 353 3.06 -22.82 -2.18
N PHE A 354 2.30 -22.72 -1.10
CA PHE A 354 2.22 -23.73 -0.06
C PHE A 354 0.78 -24.26 0.00
N LEU A 355 0.61 -25.55 -0.29
CA LEU A 355 -0.65 -26.26 -0.16
C LEU A 355 -0.58 -27.13 1.10
N ILE A 356 -1.52 -26.94 2.03
CA ILE A 356 -1.63 -27.80 3.22
C ILE A 356 -1.92 -29.23 2.77
N GLN A 357 -1.27 -30.22 3.42
CA GLN A 357 -1.35 -31.62 2.98
C GLN A 357 -2.72 -32.23 3.23
N GLU A 358 -3.31 -31.97 4.40
CA GLU A 358 -4.60 -32.51 4.83
C GLU A 358 -5.36 -31.46 5.65
N GLY A 359 -6.67 -31.35 5.42
CA GLY A 359 -7.56 -30.45 6.16
C GLY A 359 -7.44 -28.96 5.80
N GLU A 360 -8.08 -28.14 6.64
CA GLU A 360 -8.07 -26.68 6.63
C GLU A 360 -7.02 -26.14 7.63
N PHE A 361 -6.80 -24.83 7.62
CA PHE A 361 -5.93 -24.16 8.59
C PHE A 361 -6.31 -24.46 10.07
N GLU A 362 -7.58 -24.64 10.39
CA GLU A 362 -7.98 -25.01 11.76
C GLU A 362 -7.53 -26.43 12.15
N ASP A 363 -7.40 -27.35 11.18
CA ASP A 363 -6.99 -28.75 11.43
C ASP A 363 -5.51 -28.87 11.81
N ILE A 364 -4.68 -27.92 11.38
CA ILE A 364 -3.24 -27.91 11.72
C ILE A 364 -2.96 -27.31 13.10
N LEU A 365 -3.98 -26.87 13.85
CA LEU A 365 -3.82 -26.35 15.21
C LEU A 365 -3.67 -27.51 16.23
N PRO A 366 -2.69 -27.46 17.16
CA PRO A 366 -2.58 -28.49 18.18
C PRO A 366 -3.81 -28.58 19.09
N ILE A 367 -4.33 -29.79 19.30
CA ILE A 367 -5.51 -30.06 20.15
C ILE A 367 -5.34 -29.46 21.56
N ASN A 368 -4.15 -29.58 22.14
CA ASN A 368 -3.86 -29.00 23.46
C ASN A 368 -4.00 -27.46 23.48
N LEU A 369 -3.62 -26.78 22.39
CA LEU A 369 -3.82 -25.34 22.24
C LEU A 369 -5.30 -25.02 22.14
N ILE A 370 -6.06 -25.80 21.36
CA ILE A 370 -7.52 -25.64 21.21
C ILE A 370 -8.22 -25.76 22.57
N CYS A 371 -8.02 -26.88 23.30
CA CYS A 371 -8.63 -27.08 24.63
C CYS A 371 -8.24 -25.96 25.60
N LYS A 372 -6.96 -25.60 25.64
CA LYS A 372 -6.45 -24.52 26.49
C LYS A 372 -7.14 -23.19 26.17
N SER A 373 -7.32 -22.88 24.89
CA SER A 373 -7.97 -21.64 24.43
C SER A 373 -9.45 -21.61 24.81
N ILE A 374 -10.16 -22.73 24.63
CA ILE A 374 -11.57 -22.85 25.04
C ILE A 374 -11.69 -22.70 26.55
N ASN A 375 -10.90 -23.43 27.34
CA ASN A 375 -10.99 -23.40 28.80
C ASN A 375 -10.59 -22.04 29.38
N ALA A 376 -9.65 -21.33 28.76
CA ALA A 376 -9.28 -20.00 29.20
C ALA A 376 -10.43 -18.98 29.05
N PHE A 377 -11.24 -19.12 27.99
CA PHE A 377 -12.30 -18.16 27.69
C PHE A 377 -13.68 -18.60 28.23
N HIS A 378 -13.96 -19.90 28.21
CA HIS A 378 -15.25 -20.51 28.56
C HIS A 378 -15.20 -21.40 29.81
N GLY A 379 -14.07 -21.53 30.51
CA GLY A 379 -13.89 -22.48 31.61
C GLY A 379 -14.85 -22.32 32.79
N LEU A 380 -15.46 -21.15 32.97
CA LEU A 380 -16.53 -20.94 33.96
C LEU A 380 -17.88 -21.55 33.55
N THR A 381 -18.09 -21.73 32.24
CA THR A 381 -19.29 -22.30 31.65
C THR A 381 -19.10 -23.79 31.35
N ALA A 382 -17.95 -24.15 30.77
CA ALA A 382 -17.65 -25.50 30.34
C ALA A 382 -16.14 -25.73 30.27
N GLU A 383 -15.71 -26.89 30.75
CA GLU A 383 -14.36 -27.41 30.51
C GLU A 383 -14.38 -28.40 29.35
N VAL A 384 -13.31 -28.37 28.56
CA VAL A 384 -13.06 -29.20 27.39
C VAL A 384 -11.72 -29.90 27.53
N TYR A 385 -11.72 -31.20 27.29
CA TYR A 385 -10.54 -32.06 27.34
C TYR A 385 -10.19 -32.60 25.94
N PRO A 386 -8.92 -32.95 25.67
CA PRO A 386 -8.49 -33.44 24.35
C PRO A 386 -9.30 -34.62 23.82
N THR A 387 -9.77 -35.51 24.70
CA THR A 387 -10.59 -36.68 24.35
C THR A 387 -11.99 -36.33 23.83
N GLU A 388 -12.44 -35.10 24.04
CA GLU A 388 -13.74 -34.61 23.57
C GLU A 388 -13.66 -34.00 22.16
N ILE A 389 -12.45 -33.73 21.65
CA ILE A 389 -12.24 -33.20 20.31
C ILE A 389 -12.13 -34.37 19.33
N LYS A 390 -13.12 -34.48 18.46
CA LYS A 390 -13.17 -35.46 17.38
C LYS A 390 -12.16 -35.08 16.29
N THR A 391 -11.27 -36.01 15.94
CA THR A 391 -10.21 -35.80 14.93
C THR A 391 -10.47 -36.57 13.63
N ASP A 392 -11.55 -37.34 13.58
CA ASP A 392 -12.02 -38.09 12.40
C ASP A 392 -12.85 -37.24 11.43
N ILE A 393 -13.16 -36.00 11.82
CA ILE A 393 -13.90 -34.99 11.05
C ILE A 393 -13.10 -33.68 11.02
N SER A 394 -13.47 -32.75 10.14
CA SER A 394 -12.81 -31.43 10.12
C SER A 394 -12.95 -30.71 11.45
N MET A 395 -11.90 -30.00 11.85
CA MET A 395 -11.82 -29.29 13.12
C MET A 395 -12.93 -28.27 13.25
N THR A 396 -13.28 -27.57 12.16
CA THR A 396 -14.45 -26.68 12.11
C THR A 396 -15.74 -27.40 12.55
N THR A 397 -15.99 -28.59 11.99
CA THR A 397 -17.18 -29.40 12.33
C THR A 397 -17.10 -29.94 13.76
N ALA A 398 -15.91 -30.35 14.20
CA ALA A 398 -15.68 -30.79 15.57
C ALA A 398 -15.98 -29.69 16.59
N LEU A 399 -15.52 -28.47 16.33
CA LEU A 399 -15.74 -27.29 17.17
C LEU A 399 -17.21 -26.84 17.15
N ASP A 400 -17.87 -26.85 15.99
CA ASP A 400 -19.30 -26.56 15.88
C ASP A 400 -20.16 -27.49 16.76
N ASN A 401 -19.86 -28.80 16.72
CA ASN A 401 -20.56 -29.79 17.52
C ASN A 401 -20.27 -29.59 19.01
N LEU A 402 -19.00 -29.38 19.37
CA LEU A 402 -18.58 -29.12 20.74
C LEU A 402 -19.26 -27.86 21.32
N TRP A 403 -19.38 -26.79 20.53
CA TRP A 403 -20.07 -25.56 20.96
C TRP A 403 -21.55 -25.82 21.30
N LYS A 404 -22.24 -26.63 20.49
CA LYS A 404 -23.63 -27.02 20.74
C LYS A 404 -23.75 -27.93 21.97
N GLU A 405 -22.90 -28.94 22.08
CA GLU A 405 -22.89 -29.89 23.20
C GLU A 405 -22.61 -29.20 24.54
N LYS A 406 -21.70 -28.22 24.55
CA LYS A 406 -21.30 -27.47 25.74
C LYS A 406 -22.15 -26.22 26.01
N GLY A 407 -23.15 -25.92 25.15
CA GLY A 407 -24.03 -24.76 25.32
C GLY A 407 -23.32 -23.40 25.16
N LEU A 408 -22.27 -23.32 24.33
CA LEU A 408 -21.46 -22.12 24.10
C LEU A 408 -22.04 -21.18 23.01
N GLY A 409 -23.18 -21.57 22.41
CA GLY A 409 -23.84 -20.84 21.34
C GLY A 409 -23.36 -21.26 19.95
N GLU A 410 -23.36 -20.31 19.02
CA GLU A 410 -22.85 -20.52 17.66
C GLU A 410 -21.33 -20.32 17.62
N PHE A 411 -20.63 -21.21 16.93
CA PHE A 411 -19.19 -21.12 16.74
C PHE A 411 -18.88 -20.11 15.62
N ASP A 412 -17.88 -19.28 15.88
CA ASP A 412 -17.39 -18.26 14.95
C ASP A 412 -15.87 -18.43 14.84
N LYS A 413 -15.41 -18.85 13.65
CA LYS A 413 -13.98 -19.08 13.34
C LYS A 413 -13.12 -17.87 13.68
N VAL A 414 -13.56 -16.66 13.32
CA VAL A 414 -12.77 -15.43 13.52
C VAL A 414 -12.68 -15.08 15.00
N LYS A 415 -13.79 -15.22 15.74
CA LYS A 415 -13.79 -15.05 17.20
C LYS A 415 -12.88 -16.09 17.85
N PHE A 416 -12.96 -17.35 17.43
CA PHE A 416 -12.13 -18.42 17.94
C PHE A 416 -10.65 -18.19 17.66
N ALA A 417 -10.29 -17.75 16.45
CA ALA A 417 -8.92 -17.39 16.08
C ALA A 417 -8.32 -16.31 17.01
N ARG A 418 -9.13 -15.35 17.46
CA ARG A 418 -8.68 -14.36 18.46
C ARG A 418 -8.40 -14.99 19.83
N ILE A 419 -9.29 -15.88 20.29
CA ILE A 419 -9.10 -16.59 21.56
C ILE A 419 -7.84 -17.46 21.50
N VAL A 420 -7.63 -18.17 20.39
CA VAL A 420 -6.42 -18.97 20.15
C VAL A 420 -5.18 -18.07 20.16
N ALA A 421 -5.19 -16.96 19.44
CA ALA A 421 -4.07 -16.01 19.37
C ALA A 421 -3.61 -15.54 20.77
N GLU A 422 -4.56 -15.28 21.68
CA GLU A 422 -4.27 -14.83 23.05
C GLU A 422 -3.68 -15.95 23.93
N ASN A 423 -3.83 -17.22 23.53
CA ASN A 423 -3.44 -18.39 24.30
C ASN A 423 -2.21 -19.14 23.76
N ILE A 424 -1.63 -18.71 22.63
CA ILE A 424 -0.35 -19.24 22.13
C ILE A 424 0.77 -18.78 23.07
N LYS A 425 1.42 -19.71 23.76
CA LYS A 425 2.45 -19.41 24.78
C LYS A 425 3.85 -19.54 24.20
N ASP A 426 4.16 -20.71 23.64
CA ASP A 426 5.50 -21.10 23.23
C ASP A 426 5.47 -22.07 22.04
N THR A 427 6.64 -22.54 21.62
CA THR A 427 6.81 -23.38 20.43
C THR A 427 6.13 -24.74 20.51
N ARG A 428 5.70 -25.21 21.69
CA ARG A 428 4.93 -26.46 21.83
C ARG A 428 3.49 -26.32 21.32
N ASP A 429 3.01 -25.09 21.16
CA ASP A 429 1.71 -24.78 20.59
C ASP A 429 1.74 -24.70 19.04
N ILE A 430 2.85 -25.09 18.41
CA ILE A 430 3.06 -24.99 16.96
C ILE A 430 3.15 -26.40 16.38
N SER A 431 2.35 -26.67 15.35
CA SER A 431 2.41 -27.95 14.61
C SER A 431 3.58 -27.96 13.63
N SER A 432 3.99 -29.15 13.18
CA SER A 432 5.05 -29.31 12.17
C SER A 432 4.72 -28.60 10.84
N ILE A 433 3.45 -28.57 10.44
CA ILE A 433 3.01 -27.88 9.22
C ILE A 433 3.14 -26.36 9.40
N LEU A 434 2.72 -25.81 10.54
CA LEU A 434 2.90 -24.38 10.84
C LEU A 434 4.38 -23.98 10.85
N ASP A 435 5.24 -24.84 11.42
CA ASP A 435 6.70 -24.63 11.43
C ASP A 435 7.25 -24.56 9.99
N GLN A 436 6.85 -25.49 9.10
CA GLN A 436 7.24 -25.47 7.69
C GLN A 436 6.77 -24.21 6.95
N ILE A 437 5.53 -23.76 7.19
CA ILE A 437 5.00 -22.52 6.60
C ILE A 437 5.86 -21.33 7.03
N ILE A 438 6.16 -21.23 8.33
CA ILE A 438 6.91 -20.11 8.90
C ILE A 438 8.38 -20.13 8.45
N GLU A 439 8.99 -21.32 8.32
CA GLU A 439 10.34 -21.49 7.80
C GLU A 439 10.44 -21.03 6.33
N LEU A 440 9.44 -21.38 5.51
CA LEU A 440 9.32 -20.90 4.13
C LEU A 440 9.18 -19.37 4.07
N ILE A 441 8.32 -18.79 4.90
CA ILE A 441 8.17 -17.32 5.01
C ILE A 441 9.51 -16.67 5.36
N SER A 442 10.22 -17.22 6.34
CA SER A 442 11.53 -16.71 6.77
C SER A 442 12.54 -16.74 5.62
N LYS A 443 12.62 -17.86 4.89
CA LYS A 443 13.50 -18.01 3.74
C LYS A 443 13.21 -16.96 2.67
N MET A 444 11.94 -16.80 2.30
CA MET A 444 11.53 -15.84 1.26
C MET A 444 11.77 -14.38 1.68
N ALA A 445 11.53 -14.03 2.95
CA ALA A 445 11.70 -12.68 3.45
C ALA A 445 13.18 -12.23 3.59
N ASN A 446 14.13 -13.17 3.51
CA ASN A 446 15.58 -12.87 3.56
C ASN A 446 16.25 -12.84 2.18
N THR A 447 15.48 -13.08 1.12
CA THR A 447 15.91 -12.94 -0.29
C THR A 447 15.73 -11.51 -0.76
#